data_AF-A0A1F2Z4Q3-F1
#
_entry.id   AF-A0A1F2Z4Q3-F1
#
_cell.length_a   1.000
_cell.length_b   1.000
_cell.length_c   1.000
_cell.angle_alpha   90.00
_cell.angle_beta   90.00
_cell.angle_gamma   90.00
#
_symmetry.space_group_name_H-M   'P 1'
#
loop_
_entity.id
_entity.type
_entity.pdbx_description
1 polymer ?
#
loop_
_entity_poly.entity_id
_entity_poly.type
_entity_poly.pdbx_seq_one_letter_code
_entity_poly.pdbx_strand_id
1 'polypeptide(L)'
;MQNIKSSEPRARLSFDLDEDDFSPPSVEPSKEVVEQKVQEISKKSGFTATVAPKEVQAPIVVPPVSVLQTPADFKKIRRRAKTGRTYPFNTKLKEETYEAICMLADSLTEKEGRPVSLAEVIERSIELLKKKQ
;
A
#
# COMPACT_ATOMS: atom_id res chain seq x y z
N MET A 1 -41.56 -23.90 -23.80
CA MET A 1 -41.23 -24.31 -22.42
C MET A 1 -39.89 -25.04 -22.44
N GLN A 2 -38.82 -24.38 -22.01
CA GLN A 2 -37.54 -25.06 -21.72
C GLN A 2 -37.00 -24.43 -20.44
N ASN A 3 -36.91 -25.23 -19.39
CA ASN A 3 -36.52 -24.83 -18.04
C ASN A 3 -35.29 -25.66 -17.69
N ILE A 4 -34.10 -25.16 -18.01
CA ILE A 4 -32.84 -25.85 -17.71
C ILE A 4 -32.37 -25.34 -16.35
N LYS A 5 -32.73 -26.08 -15.29
CA LYS A 5 -32.13 -25.93 -13.96
C LYS A 5 -30.92 -26.86 -13.89
N SER A 6 -29.74 -26.36 -14.26
CA SER A 6 -28.48 -27.00 -13.91
C SER A 6 -28.08 -26.54 -12.51
N SER A 7 -28.60 -27.22 -11.48
CA SER A 7 -28.14 -27.01 -10.10
C SER A 7 -27.10 -28.08 -9.77
N GLU A 8 -25.83 -27.79 -10.07
CA GLU A 8 -24.73 -28.55 -9.49
C GLU A 8 -24.66 -28.28 -7.98
N PRO A 9 -24.53 -29.29 -7.12
CA PRO A 9 -24.34 -29.07 -5.69
C PRO A 9 -22.93 -28.53 -5.45
N ARG A 10 -22.86 -27.25 -5.04
CA ARG A 10 -21.62 -26.59 -4.60
C ARG A 10 -21.02 -27.38 -3.43
N ALA A 11 -19.80 -27.89 -3.61
CA ALA A 11 -19.09 -28.63 -2.58
C ALA A 11 -18.95 -27.77 -1.31
N ARG A 12 -19.52 -28.25 -0.20
CA ARG A 12 -19.30 -27.67 1.13
C ARG A 12 -17.99 -28.22 1.66
N LEU A 13 -16.92 -27.44 1.53
CA LEU A 13 -15.67 -27.67 2.25
C LEU A 13 -15.87 -27.27 3.71
N SER A 14 -16.40 -28.18 4.52
CA SER A 14 -16.25 -28.10 5.98
C SER A 14 -14.84 -28.58 6.31
N PHE A 15 -13.96 -27.64 6.67
CA PHE A 15 -12.72 -27.97 7.33
C PHE A 15 -13.06 -28.27 8.78
N ASP A 16 -12.89 -29.53 9.21
CA ASP A 16 -12.85 -29.89 10.63
C ASP A 16 -11.57 -29.28 11.19
N LEU A 17 -11.74 -28.11 11.82
CA LEU A 17 -10.79 -27.52 12.75
C LEU A 17 -11.04 -28.12 14.13
N ASP A 18 -11.18 -29.44 14.22
CA ASP A 18 -11.11 -30.13 15.50
C ASP A 18 -9.62 -30.15 15.90
N GLU A 19 -9.35 -29.14 16.72
CA GLU A 19 -8.33 -29.05 17.76
C GLU A 19 -7.77 -30.42 18.18
N ASP A 20 -6.44 -30.62 18.07
CA ASP A 20 -5.62 -31.24 19.13
C ASP A 20 -4.15 -31.53 18.76
N ASP A 21 -3.55 -30.95 17.71
CA ASP A 21 -2.13 -31.23 17.44
C ASP A 21 -1.26 -30.05 16.96
N PHE A 22 -1.73 -28.81 17.12
CA PHE A 22 -0.85 -27.64 16.99
C PHE A 22 -0.62 -26.96 18.33
N SER A 23 0.05 -27.68 19.23
CA SER A 23 0.74 -27.06 20.34
C SER A 23 2.11 -26.57 19.83
N PRO A 24 2.33 -25.24 19.63
CA PRO A 24 3.69 -24.77 19.36
C PRO A 24 4.58 -25.26 20.51
N PRO A 25 5.77 -25.83 20.24
CA PRO A 25 6.63 -26.32 21.31
C PRO A 25 6.93 -25.16 22.25
N SER A 26 6.56 -25.33 23.53
CA SER A 26 6.85 -24.39 24.61
C SER A 26 8.35 -24.48 24.93
N VAL A 27 9.15 -23.95 24.02
CA VAL A 27 10.52 -23.56 24.29
C VAL A 27 10.41 -22.07 24.45
N GLU A 28 10.52 -21.56 25.68
CA GLU A 28 10.89 -20.17 25.88
C GLU A 28 12.40 -20.09 25.63
N PRO A 29 12.87 -19.72 24.42
CA PRO A 29 14.29 -19.44 24.25
C PRO A 29 14.64 -18.28 25.17
N SER A 30 15.75 -18.41 25.90
CA SER A 30 16.31 -17.28 26.64
C SER A 30 16.48 -16.10 25.68
N LYS A 31 16.21 -14.88 26.16
CA LYS A 31 16.20 -13.66 25.33
C LYS A 31 17.48 -13.52 24.50
N GLU A 32 18.61 -13.94 25.05
CA GLU A 32 19.93 -13.95 24.41
C GLU A 32 19.99 -14.85 23.17
N VAL A 33 19.35 -16.03 23.20
CA VAL A 33 19.32 -16.98 22.06
C VAL A 33 18.43 -16.44 20.94
N VAL A 34 17.36 -15.73 21.28
CA VAL A 34 16.49 -15.07 20.30
C VAL A 34 17.26 -13.93 19.62
N GLU A 35 17.96 -13.10 20.39
CA GLU A 35 18.74 -11.97 19.86
C GLU A 35 19.84 -12.44 18.92
N GLN A 36 20.56 -13.52 19.25
CA GLN A 36 21.57 -14.11 18.37
C GLN A 36 20.96 -14.62 17.05
N LYS A 37 19.84 -15.36 17.10
CA LYS A 37 19.15 -15.85 15.90
C LYS A 37 18.62 -14.70 15.03
N VAL A 38 18.07 -13.65 15.65
CA VAL A 38 17.61 -12.46 14.93
C VAL A 38 18.77 -11.75 14.23
N GLN A 39 19.93 -11.62 14.88
CA GLN A 39 21.12 -11.05 14.24
C GLN A 39 21.62 -11.90 13.06
N GLU A 40 21.64 -13.22 13.20
CA GLU A 40 22.04 -14.13 12.12
C GLU A 40 21.08 -14.07 10.92
N ILE A 41 19.77 -14.08 11.18
CA ILE A 41 18.75 -13.98 10.14
C ILE A 41 18.82 -12.61 9.46
N SER A 42 19.01 -11.54 10.22
CA SER A 42 19.13 -10.17 9.70
C SER A 42 20.38 -9.95 8.83
N LYS A 43 21.49 -10.64 9.15
CA LYS A 43 22.69 -10.65 8.30
C LYS A 43 22.48 -11.45 7.02
N LYS A 44 21.82 -12.62 7.10
CA LYS A 44 21.53 -13.46 5.92
C LYS A 44 20.48 -12.83 4.99
N SER A 45 19.50 -12.11 5.53
CA SER A 45 18.41 -11.49 4.76
C SER A 45 18.77 -10.14 4.13
N GLY A 46 19.99 -9.63 4.39
CA GLY A 46 20.44 -8.34 3.85
C GLY A 46 19.74 -7.12 4.46
N PHE A 47 18.96 -7.29 5.54
CA PHE A 47 18.21 -6.20 6.17
C PHE A 47 19.11 -5.15 6.85
N THR A 48 20.37 -5.51 7.15
CA THR A 48 21.35 -4.61 7.78
C THR A 48 22.05 -3.64 6.80
N ALA A 49 21.81 -3.74 5.49
CA ALA A 49 22.43 -2.84 4.52
C ALA A 49 21.96 -1.37 4.61
N THR A 50 20.86 -1.11 5.32
CA THR A 50 20.28 0.23 5.48
C THR A 50 19.96 0.59 6.94
N VAL A 51 20.60 -0.07 7.92
CA VAL A 51 20.46 0.36 9.32
C VAL A 51 21.33 1.61 9.51
N ALA A 52 20.66 2.76 9.59
CA ALA A 52 21.27 4.04 9.96
C ALA A 52 22.10 3.87 11.25
N PRO A 53 23.32 4.42 11.31
CA PRO A 53 24.16 4.32 12.50
C PRO A 53 23.45 4.98 13.67
N LYS A 54 23.34 4.24 14.77
CA LYS A 54 22.90 4.75 16.06
C LYS A 54 23.85 5.88 16.44
N GLU A 55 23.35 7.12 16.50
CA GLU A 55 24.12 8.29 16.91
C GLU A 55 24.65 8.07 18.34
N VAL A 56 25.92 7.68 18.45
CA VAL A 56 26.72 7.94 19.64
C VAL A 56 27.24 9.36 19.44
N GLN A 57 26.70 10.30 20.21
CA GLN A 57 27.19 11.68 20.23
C GLN A 57 28.66 11.69 20.65
N ALA A 58 29.54 11.85 19.68
CA ALA A 58 30.91 12.29 19.88
C ALA A 58 31.13 13.54 19.00
N PRO A 59 31.82 14.58 19.50
CA PRO A 59 31.95 15.84 18.77
C PRO A 59 32.74 15.65 17.47
N ILE A 60 32.11 16.12 16.40
CA ILE A 60 32.48 15.94 14.99
C ILE A 60 33.69 16.83 14.64
N VAL A 61 34.75 16.23 14.09
CA VAL A 61 35.73 16.92 13.23
C VAL A 61 35.64 16.27 11.85
N VAL A 62 35.03 16.99 10.89
CA VAL A 62 34.85 16.52 9.50
C VAL A 62 36.07 16.91 8.66
N PRO A 63 36.78 15.97 8.00
CA PRO A 63 37.57 16.29 6.82
C PRO A 63 36.68 16.23 5.57
N PRO A 64 36.88 17.11 4.56
CA PRO A 64 35.97 17.22 3.42
C PRO A 64 36.20 16.03 2.47
N VAL A 65 35.24 15.11 2.39
CA VAL A 65 35.26 14.02 1.41
C VAL A 65 34.36 14.38 0.23
N SER A 66 35.00 14.45 -0.94
CA SER A 66 34.45 14.72 -2.27
C SER A 66 33.14 13.97 -2.54
N VAL A 67 32.08 14.72 -2.87
CA VAL A 67 30.78 14.20 -3.29
C VAL A 67 30.89 13.65 -4.71
N LEU A 68 31.04 12.33 -4.84
CA LEU A 68 30.70 11.65 -6.09
C LEU A 68 29.17 11.61 -6.20
N GLN A 69 28.63 12.56 -6.96
CA GLN A 69 27.22 12.67 -7.30
C GLN A 69 26.82 11.48 -8.19
N THR A 70 26.05 10.53 -7.64
CA THR A 70 25.15 9.71 -8.44
C THR A 70 23.80 10.43 -8.52
N PRO A 71 23.18 10.55 -9.71
CA PRO A 71 21.86 11.15 -9.83
C PRO A 71 20.84 10.13 -9.31
N ALA A 72 20.50 10.22 -8.03
CA ALA A 72 19.28 9.61 -7.54
C ALA A 72 18.12 10.38 -8.16
N ASP A 73 17.45 9.76 -9.12
CA ASP A 73 16.15 10.21 -9.63
C ASP A 73 15.11 10.14 -8.50
N PHE A 74 15.13 11.14 -7.63
CA PHE A 74 14.04 11.41 -6.71
C PHE A 74 12.83 11.79 -7.57
N LYS A 75 11.98 10.81 -7.91
CA LYS A 75 10.64 11.05 -8.41
C LYS A 75 9.99 12.06 -7.46
N LYS A 76 9.85 13.30 -7.89
CA LYS A 76 9.27 14.39 -7.10
C LYS A 76 7.87 13.96 -6.69
N ILE A 77 7.73 13.48 -5.46
CA ILE A 77 6.42 13.22 -4.85
C ILE A 77 5.75 14.58 -4.75
N ARG A 78 4.87 14.89 -5.70
CA ARG A 78 4.08 16.13 -5.68
C ARG A 78 3.20 16.10 -4.43
N ARG A 79 3.60 16.84 -3.40
CA ARG A 79 2.74 17.13 -2.25
C ARG A 79 1.59 17.99 -2.75
N ARG A 80 0.37 17.42 -2.76
CA ARG A 80 -0.85 18.16 -3.09
C ARG A 80 -1.04 19.27 -2.06
N ALA A 81 -1.34 20.48 -2.53
CA ALA A 81 -1.62 21.61 -1.65
C ALA A 81 -2.88 21.32 -0.81
N LYS A 82 -2.74 21.31 0.53
CA LYS A 82 -3.89 21.20 1.44
C LYS A 82 -4.51 22.58 1.61
N THR A 83 -5.61 22.85 0.91
CA THR A 83 -6.34 24.14 0.99
C THR A 83 -7.27 24.25 2.20
N GLY A 84 -7.28 23.27 3.12
CA GLY A 84 -8.11 23.28 4.33
C GLY A 84 -9.63 23.16 4.08
N ARG A 85 -10.05 22.98 2.83
CA ARG A 85 -11.47 22.87 2.41
C ARG A 85 -11.87 21.46 1.96
N THR A 86 -10.98 20.49 2.05
CA THR A 86 -11.21 19.11 1.62
C THR A 86 -11.65 18.26 2.81
N TYR A 87 -12.86 17.71 2.76
CA TYR A 87 -13.39 16.80 3.78
C TYR A 87 -13.15 15.35 3.37
N PRO A 88 -12.56 14.51 4.25
CA PRO A 88 -12.50 13.08 3.99
C PRO A 88 -13.91 12.51 4.05
N PHE A 89 -14.26 11.66 3.10
CA PHE A 89 -15.52 10.93 3.11
C PHE A 89 -15.26 9.51 2.62
N ASN A 90 -15.88 8.54 3.28
CA ASN A 90 -15.78 7.13 2.92
C ASN A 90 -17.04 6.73 2.16
N THR A 91 -16.89 6.04 1.03
CA THR A 91 -18.01 5.53 0.24
C THR A 91 -17.77 4.10 -0.19
N LYS A 92 -18.87 3.39 -0.40
CA LYS A 92 -18.88 2.08 -1.05
C LYS A 92 -19.41 2.26 -2.46
N LEU A 93 -18.65 1.77 -3.44
CA LEU A 93 -19.01 1.81 -4.85
C LEU A 93 -19.23 0.38 -5.34
N LYS A 94 -20.07 0.22 -6.37
CA LYS A 94 -20.13 -1.04 -7.11
C LYS A 94 -18.85 -1.17 -7.93
N GLU A 95 -18.42 -2.40 -8.18
CA GLU A 95 -17.21 -2.70 -8.95
C GLU A 95 -17.24 -2.04 -10.34
N GLU A 96 -18.34 -2.23 -11.07
CA GLU A 96 -18.59 -1.60 -12.38
C GLU A 96 -18.42 -0.07 -12.34
N THR A 97 -18.94 0.58 -11.29
CA THR A 97 -18.83 2.04 -11.13
C THR A 97 -17.42 2.49 -10.79
N TYR A 98 -16.68 1.68 -10.03
CA TYR A 98 -15.29 1.97 -9.70
C TYR A 98 -14.41 1.90 -10.95
N GLU A 99 -14.56 0.85 -11.75
CA GLU A 99 -13.84 0.70 -13.02
C GLU A 99 -14.14 1.84 -14.00
N ALA A 100 -15.41 2.24 -14.10
CA ALA A 100 -15.81 3.37 -14.94
C ALA A 100 -15.12 4.69 -14.53
N ILE A 101 -15.00 4.96 -13.22
CA ILE A 101 -14.32 6.17 -12.73
C ILE A 101 -12.82 6.10 -13.02
N CYS A 102 -12.20 4.93 -12.89
CA CYS A 102 -10.79 4.73 -13.23
C CYS A 102 -10.53 5.01 -14.73
N MET A 103 -11.31 4.39 -15.62
CA MET A 103 -11.17 4.63 -17.07
C MET A 103 -11.38 6.11 -17.44
N LEU A 104 -12.34 6.79 -16.79
CA LEU A 104 -12.55 8.22 -16.99
C LEU A 104 -11.34 9.04 -16.54
N ALA A 105 -10.75 8.72 -15.38
CA ALA A 105 -9.57 9.41 -14.87
C ALA A 105 -8.36 9.23 -15.81
N ASP A 106 -8.15 8.04 -16.36
CA ASP A 106 -7.08 7.78 -17.33
C ASP A 106 -7.31 8.56 -18.62
N SER A 107 -8.53 8.52 -19.16
CA SER A 107 -8.88 9.27 -20.39
C SER A 107 -8.72 10.78 -20.24
N LEU A 108 -9.01 11.34 -19.05
CA LEU A 108 -8.82 12.76 -18.76
C LEU A 108 -7.35 13.08 -18.54
N THR A 109 -6.58 12.16 -17.96
CA THR A 109 -5.14 12.30 -17.78
C THR A 109 -4.42 12.38 -19.13
N GLU A 110 -4.80 11.54 -20.08
CA GLU A 110 -4.28 11.57 -21.46
C GLU A 110 -4.63 12.89 -22.16
N LYS A 111 -5.87 13.38 -22.01
CA LYS A 111 -6.33 14.62 -22.64
C LYS A 111 -5.69 15.88 -22.07
N GLU A 112 -5.51 15.96 -20.76
CA GLU A 112 -4.98 17.16 -20.09
C GLU A 112 -3.46 17.13 -19.92
N GLY A 113 -2.80 16.00 -20.20
CA GLY A 113 -1.36 15.84 -20.01
C GLY A 113 -0.92 15.96 -18.53
N ARG A 114 -1.87 15.85 -17.60
CA ARG A 114 -1.62 15.86 -16.15
C ARG A 114 -2.39 14.74 -15.48
N PRO A 115 -1.88 14.14 -14.39
CA PRO A 115 -2.63 13.14 -13.64
C PRO A 115 -3.90 13.75 -13.04
N VAL A 116 -5.04 13.19 -13.42
CA VAL A 116 -6.37 13.52 -12.88
C VAL A 116 -6.72 12.48 -11.81
N SER A 117 -7.26 12.93 -10.68
CA SER A 117 -7.60 12.02 -9.58
C SER A 117 -9.08 11.64 -9.57
N LEU A 118 -9.40 10.46 -9.03
CA LEU A 118 -10.79 9.98 -8.93
C LEU A 118 -11.71 10.99 -8.24
N ALA A 119 -11.23 11.65 -7.18
CA ALA A 119 -11.98 12.70 -6.48
C ALA A 119 -12.33 13.88 -7.41
N GLU A 120 -11.40 14.28 -8.29
CA GLU A 120 -11.62 15.36 -9.25
C GLU A 120 -12.65 14.96 -10.32
N VAL A 121 -12.66 13.69 -10.75
CA VAL A 121 -13.69 13.16 -11.66
C VAL A 121 -15.07 13.24 -11.01
N ILE A 122 -15.18 12.91 -9.73
CA ILE A 122 -16.43 12.99 -8.96
C ILE A 122 -16.89 14.45 -8.84
N GLU A 123 -16.00 15.38 -8.47
CA GLU A 123 -16.33 16.81 -8.36
C GLU A 123 -16.87 17.38 -9.68
N ARG A 124 -16.19 17.10 -10.81
CA ARG A 124 -16.64 17.52 -12.14
C ARG A 124 -17.99 16.91 -12.53
N SER A 125 -18.20 15.65 -12.19
CA SER A 125 -19.48 14.97 -12.45
C SER A 125 -20.63 15.66 -11.72
N ILE A 126 -20.41 16.07 -10.46
CA ILE A 126 -21.40 16.82 -9.67
C ILE A 126 -21.65 18.22 -10.28
N GLU A 127 -20.61 18.93 -10.73
CA GLU A 127 -20.78 20.22 -11.40
C GLU A 127 -21.61 20.12 -12.69
N LEU A 128 -21.40 19.06 -13.48
CA LEU A 128 -22.19 18.81 -14.68
C LEU A 128 -23.65 18.48 -14.36
N LEU A 129 -23.91 17.70 -13.31
CA LEU A 129 -25.27 17.40 -12.86
C LEU A 129 -26.00 18.66 -12.37
N LYS A 130 -25.32 19.56 -11.67
CA LYS A 130 -25.88 20.84 -11.22
C LYS A 130 -26.25 21.78 -12.37
N LYS A 131 -25.48 21.78 -13.46
CA LYS A 131 -25.77 22.60 -14.66
C LYS A 131 -26.94 22.09 -15.49
N LYS A 132 -27.32 20.83 -15.30
CA LYS A 132 -28.41 20.17 -16.05
C LYS A 132 -29.77 20.31 -15.35
N GLN A 133 -29.79 20.74 -14.09
CA GLN A 133 -30.99 21.14 -13.36
C GLN A 133 -31.29 22.61 -13.65
#